data_AF-A0A0H3JSC1-F1
#
_entry.id   AF-A0A0H3JSC1-F1
#
_cell.length_a   1.000
_cell.length_b   1.000
_cell.length_c   1.000
_cell.angle_alpha   90.00
_cell.angle_beta   90.00
_cell.angle_gamma   90.00
#
_symmetry.space_group_name_H-M   'P 1'
#
loop_
_entity.id
_entity.type
_entity.pdbx_description
1 polymer ?
#
loop_
_entity_poly.entity_id
_entity_poly.type
_entity_poly.pdbx_seq_one_letter_code
_entity_poly.pdbx_strand_id
1 'polypeptide(L)' 'MMSAFAELEANLLSERTKKGLEAARARGRKGGRPSLPDHKKREIKFLYDEQKLSGEEIAEQTGVSRSTVYRIIKESRKI' A
#
# COMPACT_ATOMS: atom_id res chain seq x y z
N MET A 1 -21.17 -35.94 -2.64
CA MET A 1 -22.11 -35.29 -1.68
C MET A 1 -21.38 -34.42 -0.68
N MET A 2 -20.37 -34.93 0.06
CA MET A 2 -19.58 -34.13 1.01
C MET A 2 -18.87 -32.90 0.39
N SER A 3 -18.42 -32.99 -0.86
CA SER A 3 -17.80 -31.86 -1.57
C SER A 3 -18.71 -30.63 -1.70
N ALA A 4 -20.01 -30.85 -1.97
CA ALA A 4 -20.96 -29.75 -2.15
C ALA A 4 -21.25 -29.03 -0.82
N PHE A 5 -21.27 -29.77 0.29
CA PHE A 5 -21.42 -29.20 1.63
C PHE A 5 -20.18 -28.39 2.04
N ALA A 6 -18.97 -28.91 1.78
CA ALA A 6 -17.74 -28.18 2.08
C ALA A 6 -17.64 -26.86 1.29
N GLU A 7 -18.07 -26.87 0.01
CA GLU A 7 -18.10 -25.68 -0.81
C GLU A 7 -19.13 -24.65 -0.33
N LEU A 8 -20.33 -25.11 0.07
CA LEU A 8 -21.36 -24.25 0.67
C LEU A 8 -20.85 -23.56 1.95
N GLU A 9 -20.22 -24.31 2.85
CA GLU A 9 -19.66 -23.76 4.10
C GLU A 9 -18.53 -22.75 3.84
N ALA A 10 -17.63 -23.05 2.91
CA ALA A 10 -16.56 -22.14 2.51
C ALA A 10 -17.10 -20.82 1.94
N ASN A 11 -18.16 -20.90 1.13
CA ASN A 11 -18.82 -19.73 0.57
C ASN A 11 -19.47 -18.87 1.67
N LEU A 12 -20.19 -19.47 2.60
CA LEU A 12 -20.80 -18.76 3.74
C LEU A 12 -19.75 -18.06 4.62
N LEU A 13 -18.60 -18.71 4.87
CA LEU A 13 -17.51 -18.12 5.64
C LEU A 13 -16.86 -16.94 4.89
N SER A 14 -16.69 -17.08 3.57
CA SER A 14 -16.18 -16.01 2.70
C SER A 14 -17.10 -14.79 2.70
N GLU A 15 -18.41 -15.01 2.55
CA GLU A 15 -19.41 -13.93 2.61
C GLU A 15 -19.40 -13.19 3.95
N ARG A 16 -19.35 -13.94 5.07
CA ARG A 16 -19.26 -13.35 6.40
C ARG A 16 -18.01 -12.48 6.56
N THR A 17 -16.88 -12.95 6.04
CA THR A 17 -15.62 -12.21 6.07
C THR A 17 -15.72 -10.91 5.27
N LYS A 18 -16.30 -10.95 4.06
CA LYS A 18 -16.52 -9.77 3.22
C LYS A 18 -17.39 -8.73 3.90
N LYS A 19 -18.53 -9.13 4.48
CA LYS A 19 -19.41 -8.25 5.26
C LYS A 19 -18.68 -7.62 6.45
N GLY A 20 -17.85 -8.39 7.14
CA GLY A 20 -17.02 -7.89 8.24
C GLY A 20 -15.99 -6.84 7.79
N LEU A 21 -15.33 -7.07 6.66
CA LEU A 21 -14.38 -6.12 6.06
C LEU A 21 -15.07 -4.83 5.61
N GLU A 22 -16.25 -4.92 5.02
CA GLU A 22 -17.07 -3.75 4.64
C GLU A 22 -17.44 -2.91 5.85
N ALA A 23 -17.94 -3.54 6.92
CA ALA A 23 -18.25 -2.85 8.18
C ALA A 23 -17.00 -2.19 8.80
N ALA A 24 -15.84 -2.86 8.73
CA ALA A 24 -14.58 -2.28 9.21
C ALA A 24 -14.13 -1.06 8.37
N ARG A 25 -14.29 -1.11 7.04
CA ARG A 25 -14.01 0.01 6.13
C ARG A 25 -14.95 1.19 6.37
N ALA A 26 -16.24 0.93 6.60
CA ALA A 26 -17.24 1.96 6.95
C ALA A 26 -16.88 2.71 8.25
N ARG A 27 -16.25 2.02 9.21
CA ARG A 27 -15.68 2.63 10.43
C ARG A 27 -14.35 3.35 10.20
N GLY A 28 -13.88 3.49 8.96
CA GLY A 28 -12.65 4.18 8.60
C GLY A 28 -11.37 3.33 8.67
N ARG A 29 -11.45 2.01 8.94
CA ARG A 29 -10.25 1.16 8.86
C ARG A 29 -9.85 0.95 7.41
N LYS A 30 -8.70 1.49 7.01
CA LYS A 30 -8.03 1.12 5.76
C LYS A 30 -7.20 -0.14 6.00
N GLY A 31 -7.73 -1.29 5.56
CA GLY A 31 -6.98 -2.55 5.53
C GLY A 31 -5.89 -2.57 4.46
N GLY A 32 -5.10 -3.65 4.41
CA GLY A 32 -3.98 -3.82 3.48
C GLY A 32 -2.62 -3.45 4.09
N ARG A 33 -1.57 -3.46 3.26
CA ARG A 33 -0.21 -3.08 3.69
C ARG A 33 -0.17 -1.58 3.99
N PRO A 34 0.34 -1.17 5.17
CA PRO A 34 0.52 0.24 5.49
C PRO A 34 1.34 0.96 4.41
N SER A 35 0.94 2.19 4.07
CA SER A 35 1.70 3.04 3.16
C SER A 35 3.04 3.43 3.80
N LEU A 36 4.00 3.84 2.97
CA LEU A 36 5.24 4.44 3.45
C LEU A 36 4.89 5.69 4.31
N PRO A 37 5.55 5.89 5.46
CA PRO A 37 5.33 7.07 6.29
C PRO A 37 5.53 8.37 5.51
N ASP A 38 4.72 9.39 5.81
CA ASP A 38 4.76 10.63 5.04
C ASP A 38 6.07 11.42 5.21
N HIS A 39 6.77 11.26 6.34
CA HIS A 39 8.10 11.85 6.52
C HIS A 39 9.11 11.30 5.50
N LYS A 40 9.10 9.98 5.25
CA LYS A 40 9.96 9.36 4.24
C LYS A 40 9.62 9.83 2.83
N LYS A 41 8.34 10.04 2.52
CA LYS A 41 7.94 10.60 1.21
C LYS A 41 8.48 12.01 1.02
N ARG A 42 8.44 12.85 2.06
CA ARG A 42 9.00 14.20 2.04
C ARG A 42 10.52 14.19 1.90
N GLU A 43 11.19 13.31 2.63
CA GLU A 43 12.64 13.10 2.52
C GLU A 43 13.04 12.71 1.09
N ILE A 44 12.39 11.71 0.50
CA ILE A 44 12.62 11.28 -0.89
C ILE A 44 12.44 12.45 -1.87
N LYS A 45 11.39 13.26 -1.67
CA LYS A 45 11.13 14.44 -2.51
C LYS A 45 12.24 15.49 -2.38
N PHE A 46 12.65 15.80 -1.16
CA PHE A 46 13.72 16.75 -0.87
C PHE A 46 15.05 16.31 -1.51
N LEU A 47 15.42 15.03 -1.36
CA LEU A 47 16.63 14.48 -1.96
C LEU A 47 16.61 14.54 -3.50
N TYR A 48 15.43 14.37 -4.10
CA TYR A 48 15.27 14.41 -5.55
C TYR A 48 15.27 15.84 -6.11
N ASP A 49 14.50 16.76 -5.50
CA ASP A 49 14.31 18.11 -6.03
C ASP A 49 15.46 19.07 -5.65
N GLU A 50 15.96 19.02 -4.41
CA GLU A 50 16.97 19.96 -3.89
C GLU A 50 18.40 19.46 -4.08
N GLN A 51 18.68 18.21 -3.70
CA GLN A 51 20.03 17.64 -3.81
C GLN A 51 20.32 17.05 -5.20
N LYS A 52 19.31 16.95 -6.07
CA LYS A 52 19.41 16.41 -7.43
C LYS A 52 20.08 15.04 -7.50
N LEU A 53 19.90 14.21 -6.46
CA LEU A 53 20.44 12.86 -6.40
C LEU A 53 19.73 11.94 -7.41
N SER A 54 20.45 10.92 -7.87
CA SER A 54 19.86 9.88 -8.70
C SER A 54 18.90 9.01 -7.90
N GLY A 55 17.94 8.37 -8.59
CA GLY A 55 17.02 7.45 -7.94
C GLY A 55 17.70 6.24 -7.28
N GLU A 56 18.92 5.88 -7.69
CA GLU A 56 19.73 4.81 -7.09
C GLU A 56 20.26 5.25 -5.72
N GLU A 57 20.88 6.43 -5.64
CA GLU A 57 21.44 6.99 -4.41
C GLU A 57 20.33 7.25 -3.37
N ILE A 58 19.17 7.75 -3.81
CA ILE A 58 18.02 7.96 -2.92
C ILE A 58 17.50 6.62 -2.38
N ALA A 59 17.47 5.58 -3.21
CA ALA A 59 17.04 4.25 -2.80
C ALA A 59 17.95 3.67 -1.70
N GLU A 60 19.26 3.80 -1.88
CA GLU A 60 20.26 3.38 -0.90
C GLU A 60 20.13 4.14 0.42
N GLN A 61 20.00 5.47 0.38
CA GLN A 61 19.90 6.29 1.59
C GLN A 61 18.60 6.07 2.37
N THR A 62 17.47 5.95 1.67
CA THR A 62 16.14 5.89 2.31
C THR A 62 15.66 4.47 2.61
N GLY A 63 16.37 3.46 2.09
CA GLY A 63 16.07 2.04 2.23
C GLY A 63 14.80 1.59 1.50
N VAL A 64 14.38 2.34 0.46
CA VAL A 64 13.25 1.94 -0.40
C VAL A 64 13.75 1.56 -1.79
N SER A 65 12.97 0.78 -2.53
CA SER A 65 13.34 0.45 -3.90
C SER A 65 13.38 1.68 -4.81
N ARG A 66 14.25 1.66 -5.83
CA ARG A 66 14.29 2.69 -6.89
C ARG A 66 12.93 2.92 -7.55
N SER A 67 12.14 1.86 -7.72
CA SER A 67 10.75 1.95 -8.23
C SER A 67 9.82 2.72 -7.29
N THR A 68 10.01 2.59 -5.97
CA THR A 68 9.24 3.34 -4.96
C THR A 68 9.61 4.82 -4.98
N VAL A 69 10.89 5.15 -5.15
CA VAL A 69 11.36 6.54 -5.32
C VAL A 69 10.63 7.21 -6.48
N TYR A 70 10.72 6.67 -7.70
CA TYR A 70 10.07 7.27 -8.86
C TYR A 70 8.54 7.31 -8.76
N ARG A 71 7.92 6.32 -8.13
CA ARG A 71 6.47 6.32 -7.88
C ARG A 71 6.06 7.49 -6.98
N ILE A 72 6.80 7.75 -5.91
CA ILE A 72 6.54 8.86 -4.98
C ILE A 72 6.72 10.21 -5.68
N ILE A 73 7.78 10.37 -6.47
CA ILE A 73 8.00 11.60 -7.25
C ILE A 73 6.86 11.83 -8.27
N LYS A 74 6.44 10.78 -8.98
CA LYS A 74 5.31 10.85 -9.92
C LYS A 74 3.99 11.20 -9.24
N GLU A 75 3.70 10.59 -8.08
CA GLU A 75 2.52 10.90 -7.28
C GLU A 75 2.55 12.34 -6.76
N SER A 76 3.73 12.85 -6.34
CA SER A 76 3.86 14.23 -5.86
C SER A 76 3.70 15.30 -6.96
N ARG A 77 3.98 14.97 -8.22
CA ARG A 77 3.86 15.92 -9.36
C ARG A 77 2.47 15.94 -9.98
N LYS A 78 1.57 15.06 -9.57
CA LYS A 78 0.23 14.88 -10.14
C LYS A 78 -0.81 15.88 -9.60
N ILE A 79 -0.35 17.01 -9.05
CA ILE A 79 -1.18 18.07 -8.46
C ILE A 79 -1.53 19.09 -9.54
#